data_AF-A0A3C1X4T5-F1
#
_entry.id   AF-A0A3C1X4T5-F1
#
_cell.length_a   1.000
_cell.length_b   1.000
_cell.length_c   1.000
_cell.angle_alpha   90.00
_cell.angle_beta   90.00
_cell.angle_gamma   90.00
#
_symmetry.space_group_name_H-M   'P 1'
#
loop_
_entity.id
_entity.type
_entity.pdbx_description
1 polymer ?
#
loop_
_entity_poly.entity_id
_entity_poly.type
_entity_poly.pdbx_seq_one_letter_code
_entity_poly.pdbx_strand_id
1 'polypeptide(L)'
;MGVIQFHVQRPDLLARAGGCSMMDFLMYDGRISPAEVTLQGDRLICRRSVSESGQFRLSWPRFNGSSQVVHSTSLREQPDPYELELELARGQLSRLRNQFSIWHGSGLQSSAKLDELIRESHRSFRAAALRAEVPETSAAAAVLSMELSAQAADMLCEHYVTQRIEFRRQRAARIPVLLGCHLNQIPQQESEFLRTFNAIQVAVDWNAIESEEGQHAWERIDALVDWAQERRLFMTGGPLLDLTRNGLPAWMQRWSRTRQNLQSFAADFVETVLGRYLGRIRHWEVITGANRG
;
A
#
# COMPACT_ATOMS: atom_id res chain seq x y z
N MET A 1 0.75 -35.53 -0.92
CA MET A 1 -0.18 -34.52 -0.40
C MET A 1 0.10 -34.33 1.07
N GLY A 2 0.23 -33.09 1.51
CA GLY A 2 0.52 -32.75 2.90
C GLY A 2 -0.75 -32.62 3.74
N VAL A 3 -0.71 -33.05 5.01
CA VAL A 3 -1.85 -32.92 5.93
C VAL A 3 -1.41 -32.32 7.26
N ILE A 4 -2.07 -31.24 7.67
CA ILE A 4 -1.96 -30.67 9.01
C ILE A 4 -3.34 -30.69 9.65
N GLN A 5 -3.40 -31.12 10.91
CA GLN A 5 -4.63 -31.25 11.67
C GLN A 5 -4.58 -30.35 12.91
N PHE A 6 -5.73 -29.82 13.29
CA PHE A 6 -5.90 -29.08 14.53
C PHE A 6 -7.08 -29.60 15.33
N HIS A 7 -6.94 -29.63 16.65
CA HIS A 7 -8.05 -29.67 17.58
C HIS A 7 -8.53 -28.23 17.83
N VAL A 8 -9.84 -28.03 17.71
CA VAL A 8 -10.51 -26.74 17.79
C VAL A 8 -11.29 -26.69 19.10
N GLN A 9 -10.79 -25.92 20.07
CA GLN A 9 -11.42 -25.80 21.38
C GLN A 9 -12.53 -24.74 21.38
N ARG A 10 -12.52 -23.80 20.42
CA ARG A 10 -13.49 -22.71 20.26
C ARG A 10 -14.11 -22.70 18.86
N PRO A 11 -14.95 -23.71 18.52
CA PRO A 11 -15.62 -23.77 17.22
C PRO A 11 -16.58 -22.59 17.00
N ASP A 12 -17.08 -21.97 18.08
CA ASP A 12 -17.90 -20.76 18.04
C ASP A 12 -17.15 -19.55 17.45
N LEU A 13 -15.86 -19.41 17.77
CA LEU A 13 -15.01 -18.35 17.22
C LEU A 13 -14.57 -18.67 15.79
N LEU A 14 -14.27 -19.94 15.51
CA LEU A 14 -13.92 -20.39 14.16
C LEU A 14 -15.09 -20.24 13.17
N ALA A 15 -16.33 -20.45 13.61
CA ALA A 15 -17.51 -20.22 12.76
C ALA A 15 -17.69 -18.73 12.39
N ARG A 16 -17.28 -17.83 13.28
CA ARG A 16 -17.31 -16.36 13.04
C ARG A 16 -16.14 -15.86 12.20
N ALA A 17 -15.07 -16.65 12.11
CA ALA A 17 -13.87 -16.33 11.34
C ALA A 17 -14.07 -16.33 9.81
N GLY A 18 -15.26 -16.71 9.32
CA GLY A 18 -15.58 -16.83 7.90
C GLY A 18 -15.52 -18.28 7.42
N GLY A 19 -15.90 -18.52 6.17
CA GLY A 19 -15.88 -19.86 5.58
C GLY A 19 -14.46 -20.43 5.48
N CYS A 20 -14.35 -21.76 5.46
CA CYS A 20 -13.08 -22.50 5.30
C CYS A 20 -12.27 -22.10 4.05
N SER A 21 -12.89 -21.42 3.07
CA SER A 21 -12.25 -20.89 1.86
C SER A 21 -11.24 -19.75 2.12
N MET A 22 -11.26 -19.15 3.30
CA MET A 22 -10.35 -18.05 3.68
C MET A 22 -9.12 -18.54 4.48
N MET A 23 -8.86 -19.84 4.47
CA MET A 23 -7.77 -20.47 5.21
C MET A 23 -6.69 -20.96 4.26
N ASP A 24 -5.45 -20.57 4.52
CA ASP A 24 -4.31 -20.90 3.65
C ASP A 24 -3.03 -21.09 4.47
N PHE A 25 -1.93 -21.39 3.77
CA PHE A 25 -0.62 -21.46 4.40
C PHE A 25 0.38 -20.54 3.70
N LEU A 26 1.15 -19.79 4.50
CA LEU A 26 2.33 -19.07 4.03
C LEU A 26 3.56 -20.00 4.12
N MET A 27 4.17 -20.26 2.97
CA MET A 27 5.38 -21.10 2.84
C MET A 27 6.65 -20.31 3.13
N TYR A 28 7.79 -21.01 3.28
CA TYR A 28 9.08 -20.39 3.60
C TYR A 28 9.56 -19.39 2.54
N ASP A 29 9.17 -19.59 1.29
CA ASP A 29 9.50 -18.75 0.14
C ASP A 29 8.56 -17.52 -0.01
N GLY A 30 7.62 -17.36 0.94
CA GLY A 30 6.64 -16.28 0.94
C GLY A 30 5.43 -16.53 0.02
N ARG A 31 5.34 -17.69 -0.64
CA ARG A 31 4.18 -18.04 -1.46
C ARG A 31 3.02 -18.52 -0.58
N ILE A 32 1.82 -18.22 -1.04
CA ILE A 32 0.59 -18.69 -0.45
C ILE A 32 0.24 -20.03 -1.08
N SER A 33 0.14 -21.08 -0.26
CA SER A 33 -0.40 -22.37 -0.66
C SER A 33 -1.85 -22.46 -0.17
N PRO A 34 -2.84 -22.59 -1.07
CA PRO A 34 -4.20 -22.88 -0.65
C PRO A 34 -4.26 -24.24 0.03
N ALA A 35 -5.21 -24.40 0.96
CA ALA A 35 -5.51 -25.66 1.60
C ALA A 35 -6.99 -26.01 1.39
N GLU A 36 -7.27 -27.28 1.13
CA GLU A 36 -8.62 -27.81 1.26
C GLU A 36 -8.86 -28.06 2.75
N VAL A 37 -9.74 -27.24 3.34
CA VAL A 37 -10.00 -27.26 4.78
C VAL A 37 -11.38 -27.82 5.08
N THR A 38 -11.43 -28.86 5.92
CA THR A 38 -12.67 -29.50 6.36
C THR A 38 -12.73 -29.56 7.87
N LEU A 39 -13.82 -29.08 8.47
CA LEU A 39 -14.10 -29.23 9.90
C LEU A 39 -14.94 -30.50 10.12
N GLN A 40 -14.42 -31.44 10.90
CA GLN A 40 -15.08 -32.70 11.28
C GLN A 40 -15.19 -32.74 12.81
N GLY A 41 -16.35 -32.37 13.35
CA GLY A 41 -16.52 -32.21 14.80
C GLY A 41 -15.62 -31.09 15.34
N ASP A 42 -14.72 -31.44 16.24
CA ASP A 42 -13.69 -30.58 16.85
C ASP A 42 -12.35 -30.62 16.10
N ARG A 43 -12.27 -31.29 14.95
CA ARG A 43 -11.02 -31.43 14.17
C ARG A 43 -11.07 -30.64 12.89
N LEU A 44 -10.13 -29.71 12.74
CA LEU A 44 -9.87 -29.00 11.49
C LEU A 44 -8.79 -29.75 10.71
N ILE A 45 -9.13 -30.26 9.53
CA ILE A 45 -8.21 -31.00 8.67
C ILE A 45 -7.88 -30.14 7.46
N CYS A 46 -6.59 -29.81 7.30
CA CYS A 46 -6.08 -29.00 6.21
C CYS A 46 -5.24 -29.86 5.26
N ARG A 47 -5.73 -30.10 4.04
CA ARG A 47 -5.01 -30.85 3.00
C ARG A 47 -4.35 -29.89 2.01
N ARG A 48 -3.11 -30.20 1.62
CA ARG A 48 -2.28 -29.36 0.75
C ARG A 48 -1.62 -30.17 -0.36
N SER A 49 -1.33 -29.52 -1.49
CA SER A 49 -0.60 -30.14 -2.60
C SER A 49 0.85 -30.47 -2.24
N VAL A 50 1.48 -29.62 -1.41
CA VAL A 50 2.89 -29.75 -0.98
C VAL A 50 2.97 -30.22 0.47
N SER A 51 3.97 -31.06 0.75
CA SER A 51 4.22 -31.68 2.06
C SER A 51 5.34 -30.98 2.83
N GLU A 52 5.21 -29.66 3.04
CA GLU A 52 6.24 -28.81 3.66
C GLU A 52 5.73 -28.07 4.91
N SER A 53 6.65 -27.60 5.75
CA SER A 53 6.25 -26.76 6.89
C SER A 53 5.70 -25.41 6.43
N GLY A 54 4.68 -24.90 7.11
CA GLY A 54 4.08 -23.62 6.76
C GLY A 54 3.37 -22.94 7.91
N GLN A 55 3.14 -21.64 7.77
CA GLN A 55 2.32 -20.88 8.73
C GLN A 55 0.87 -20.95 8.30
N PHE A 56 0.02 -21.57 9.11
CA PHE A 56 -1.42 -21.59 8.89
C PHE A 56 -2.00 -20.20 9.14
N ARG A 57 -2.90 -19.73 8.26
CA ARG A 57 -3.52 -18.41 8.35
C ARG A 57 -5.02 -18.49 8.22
N LEU A 58 -5.72 -17.67 9.00
CA LEU A 58 -7.16 -17.45 8.88
C LEU A 58 -7.54 -16.06 9.40
N SER A 59 -8.72 -15.59 9.02
CA SER A 59 -9.37 -14.49 9.72
C SER A 59 -9.82 -14.96 11.12
N TRP A 60 -9.77 -14.10 12.13
CA TRP A 60 -10.18 -14.41 13.50
C TRP A 60 -10.92 -13.21 14.11
N PRO A 61 -12.06 -13.45 14.78
CA PRO A 61 -12.84 -12.37 15.39
C PRO A 61 -12.11 -11.76 16.58
N ARG A 62 -12.17 -10.44 16.70
CA ARG A 62 -11.68 -9.67 17.85
C ARG A 62 -12.81 -9.33 18.81
N PHE A 63 -12.47 -9.01 20.05
CA PHE A 63 -13.48 -8.67 21.07
C PHE A 63 -14.19 -7.33 20.79
N ASN A 64 -13.56 -6.43 20.03
CA ASN A 64 -14.16 -5.16 19.60
C ASN A 64 -15.13 -5.30 18.41
N GLY A 65 -15.42 -6.52 17.95
CA GLY A 65 -16.33 -6.78 16.82
C GLY A 65 -15.66 -6.76 15.44
N SER A 66 -14.41 -6.34 15.33
CA SER A 66 -13.63 -6.46 14.10
C SER A 66 -13.09 -7.88 13.88
N SER A 67 -12.47 -8.14 12.74
CA SER A 67 -11.73 -9.39 12.46
C SER A 67 -10.33 -9.06 11.98
N GLN A 68 -9.38 -9.93 12.27
CA GLN A 68 -7.98 -9.80 11.87
C GLN A 68 -7.44 -11.10 11.30
N VAL A 69 -6.47 -11.02 10.40
CA VAL A 69 -5.77 -12.24 9.95
C VAL A 69 -4.75 -12.64 11.01
N VAL A 70 -4.93 -13.84 11.56
CA VAL A 70 -4.00 -14.47 12.49
C VAL A 70 -3.26 -15.60 11.81
N HIS A 71 -2.09 -15.90 12.36
CA HIS A 71 -1.13 -16.83 11.82
C HIS A 71 -0.61 -17.72 12.95
N SER A 72 -0.41 -19.00 12.66
CA SER A 72 0.43 -19.85 13.49
C SER A 72 1.92 -19.54 13.32
N THR A 73 2.78 -20.25 14.06
CA THR A 73 4.19 -20.40 13.67
C THR A 73 4.34 -21.35 12.48
N SER A 74 5.56 -21.56 11.98
CA SER A 74 5.78 -22.55 10.92
C SER A 74 5.58 -23.96 11.49
N LEU A 75 4.51 -24.64 11.07
CA LEU A 75 4.14 -25.96 11.55
C LEU A 75 4.64 -27.02 10.56
N ARG A 76 5.28 -28.07 11.08
CA ARG A 76 5.61 -29.27 10.31
C ARG A 76 4.39 -30.20 10.25
N GLU A 77 4.42 -31.15 9.32
CA GLU A 77 3.43 -32.22 9.32
C GLU A 77 3.73 -33.22 10.44
N GLN A 78 2.67 -33.67 11.11
CA GLN A 78 2.74 -34.72 12.11
C GLN A 78 1.39 -35.44 12.25
N PRO A 79 1.37 -36.67 12.79
CA PRO A 79 0.14 -37.42 12.98
C PRO A 79 -0.81 -36.77 14.00
N ASP A 80 -0.24 -36.21 15.08
CA ASP A 80 -1.01 -35.64 16.19
C ASP A 80 -1.51 -34.23 15.85
N PRO A 81 -2.81 -33.93 16.10
CA PRO A 81 -3.35 -32.60 15.85
C PRO A 81 -2.69 -31.54 16.75
N TYR A 82 -2.46 -30.37 16.19
CA TYR A 82 -2.06 -29.17 16.95
C TYR A 82 -3.27 -28.58 17.69
N GLU A 83 -3.03 -27.88 18.79
CA GLU A 83 -4.07 -27.07 19.42
C GLU A 83 -4.22 -25.75 18.65
N LEU A 84 -5.36 -25.52 17.98
CA LEU A 84 -5.53 -24.39 17.05
C LEU A 84 -5.27 -23.06 17.75
N GLU A 85 -6.02 -22.77 18.81
CA GLU A 85 -5.97 -21.47 19.50
C GLU A 85 -4.56 -21.21 20.07
N LEU A 86 -3.91 -22.25 20.61
CA LEU A 86 -2.56 -22.13 21.16
C LEU A 86 -1.53 -21.79 20.07
N GLU A 87 -1.60 -22.43 18.92
CA GLU A 87 -0.66 -22.17 17.82
C GLU A 87 -0.89 -20.81 17.16
N LEU A 88 -2.15 -20.36 17.06
CA LEU A 88 -2.46 -18.99 16.64
C LEU A 88 -1.94 -17.95 17.64
N ALA A 89 -2.15 -18.18 18.94
CA ALA A 89 -1.60 -17.32 20.00
C ALA A 89 -0.06 -17.26 19.94
N ARG A 90 0.59 -18.40 19.72
CA ARG A 90 2.05 -18.49 19.56
C ARG A 90 2.53 -17.65 18.39
N GLY A 91 1.87 -17.77 17.24
CA GLY A 91 2.25 -17.02 16.03
C GLY A 91 2.01 -15.51 16.20
N GLN A 92 0.88 -15.10 16.76
CA GLN A 92 0.59 -13.68 17.03
C GLN A 92 1.60 -13.06 17.99
N LEU A 93 1.85 -13.71 19.13
CA LEU A 93 2.80 -13.24 20.11
C LEU A 93 4.22 -13.18 19.54
N SER A 94 4.64 -14.19 18.79
CA SER A 94 5.97 -14.19 18.15
C SER A 94 6.13 -13.02 17.18
N ARG A 95 5.10 -12.71 16.37
CA ARG A 95 5.14 -11.59 15.43
C ARG A 95 5.23 -10.25 16.15
N LEU A 96 4.40 -10.04 17.17
CA LEU A 96 4.44 -8.84 18.01
C LEU A 96 5.83 -8.63 18.61
N ARG A 97 6.39 -9.66 19.24
CA ARG A 97 7.72 -9.57 19.87
C ARG A 97 8.83 -9.25 18.86
N ASN A 98 8.81 -9.92 17.71
CA ASN A 98 9.81 -9.69 16.67
C ASN A 98 9.71 -8.25 16.15
N GLN A 99 8.49 -7.78 15.87
CA GLN A 99 8.28 -6.42 15.36
C GLN A 99 8.66 -5.36 16.40
N PHE A 100 8.26 -5.56 17.65
CA PHE A 100 8.63 -4.70 18.78
C PHE A 100 10.14 -4.64 18.95
N SER A 101 10.83 -5.78 18.95
CA SER A 101 12.29 -5.85 19.08
C SER A 101 13.00 -5.10 17.96
N ILE A 102 12.55 -5.24 16.71
CA ILE A 102 13.14 -4.55 15.56
C ILE A 102 12.96 -3.03 15.69
N TRP A 103 11.74 -2.57 15.98
CA TRP A 103 11.47 -1.13 16.04
C TRP A 103 12.07 -0.47 17.29
N HIS A 104 11.98 -1.12 18.44
CA HIS A 104 12.59 -0.64 19.68
C HIS A 104 14.12 -0.58 19.56
N GLY A 105 14.74 -1.62 19.00
CA GLY A 105 16.18 -1.62 18.69
C GLY A 105 16.58 -0.55 17.67
N SER A 106 15.64 -0.08 16.84
CA SER A 106 15.82 1.04 15.91
C SER A 106 15.51 2.42 16.52
N GLY A 107 15.30 2.50 17.84
CA GLY A 107 15.09 3.74 18.58
C GLY A 107 13.63 4.11 18.85
N LEU A 108 12.66 3.25 18.50
CA LEU A 108 11.26 3.48 18.85
C LEU A 108 11.08 3.51 20.38
N GLN A 109 10.51 4.61 20.88
CA GLN A 109 10.17 4.72 22.29
C GLN A 109 8.85 3.99 22.58
N SER A 110 8.87 3.12 23.59
CA SER A 110 7.66 2.43 24.08
C SER A 110 6.87 3.32 25.05
N SER A 111 5.71 2.84 25.48
CA SER A 111 4.92 3.43 26.56
C SER A 111 4.60 2.40 27.62
N ALA A 112 4.34 2.84 28.86
CA ALA A 112 4.00 1.94 29.97
C ALA A 112 2.79 1.05 29.64
N LYS A 113 1.82 1.57 28.87
CA LYS A 113 0.64 0.81 28.46
C LYS A 113 0.98 -0.27 27.43
N LEU A 114 1.84 0.03 26.45
CA LEU A 114 2.31 -0.95 25.48
C LEU A 114 3.10 -2.07 26.18
N ASP A 115 3.99 -1.70 27.10
CA ASP A 115 4.79 -2.66 27.86
C ASP A 115 3.90 -3.58 28.72
N GLU A 116 2.83 -3.03 29.29
CA GLU A 116 1.82 -3.80 30.02
C GLU A 116 1.07 -4.79 29.12
N LEU A 117 0.59 -4.36 27.94
CA LEU A 117 -0.10 -5.24 27.00
C LEU A 117 0.80 -6.39 26.52
N ILE A 118 2.07 -6.09 26.20
CA ILE A 118 3.05 -7.11 25.83
C ILE A 118 3.25 -8.09 27.00
N ARG A 119 3.43 -7.61 28.22
CA ARG A 119 3.61 -8.46 29.40
C ARG A 119 2.40 -9.35 29.68
N GLU A 120 1.19 -8.82 29.54
CA GLU A 120 -0.04 -9.56 29.79
C GLU A 120 -0.33 -10.59 28.69
N SER A 121 -0.09 -10.24 27.42
CA SER A 121 -0.20 -11.19 26.32
C SER A 121 0.72 -12.40 26.51
N HIS A 122 1.94 -12.16 27.01
CA HIS A 122 2.89 -13.19 27.40
C HIS A 122 2.40 -14.05 28.57
N ARG A 123 1.89 -13.42 29.64
CA ARG A 123 1.37 -14.14 30.81
C ARG A 123 0.22 -15.05 30.42
N SER A 124 -0.71 -14.53 29.62
CA SER A 124 -1.85 -15.27 29.11
C SER A 124 -1.43 -16.43 28.21
N PHE A 125 -0.46 -16.21 27.31
CA PHE A 125 0.13 -17.28 26.50
C PHE A 125 0.77 -18.38 27.35
N ARG A 126 1.50 -18.01 28.40
CA ARG A 126 2.12 -18.98 29.32
C ARG A 126 1.07 -19.83 30.02
N ALA A 127 -0.04 -19.23 30.46
CA ALA A 127 -1.15 -19.98 31.07
C ALA A 127 -1.75 -21.00 30.10
N ALA A 128 -1.92 -20.63 28.82
CA ALA A 128 -2.38 -21.55 27.78
C ALA A 128 -1.35 -22.66 27.49
N ALA A 129 -0.08 -22.29 27.28
CA ALA A 129 0.98 -23.23 26.90
C ALA A 129 1.31 -24.24 27.99
N LEU A 130 1.20 -23.85 29.27
CA LEU A 130 1.43 -24.71 30.42
C LEU A 130 0.21 -25.55 30.82
N ARG A 131 -0.93 -25.40 30.11
CA ARG A 131 -2.16 -26.18 30.29
C ARG A 131 -2.64 -26.18 31.75
N ALA A 132 -3.15 -25.04 32.21
CA ALA A 132 -3.71 -24.91 33.56
C ALA A 132 -4.96 -25.80 33.76
N GLU A 133 -4.76 -27.02 34.27
CA GLU A 133 -5.72 -27.99 34.84
C GLU A 133 -6.93 -28.45 33.98
N VAL A 134 -7.45 -27.63 33.06
CA VAL A 134 -8.67 -27.85 32.26
C VAL A 134 -8.47 -27.33 30.81
N PRO A 135 -8.92 -28.05 29.75
CA PRO A 135 -8.76 -27.60 28.36
C PRO A 135 -9.41 -26.24 28.05
N GLU A 136 -10.61 -25.98 28.57
CA GLU A 136 -11.36 -24.75 28.30
C GLU A 136 -10.67 -23.49 28.82
N THR A 137 -10.00 -23.57 29.96
CA THR A 137 -9.24 -22.46 30.55
C THR A 137 -7.98 -22.18 29.73
N SER A 138 -7.33 -23.23 29.20
CA SER A 138 -6.22 -23.14 28.27
C SER A 138 -6.62 -22.45 26.96
N ALA A 139 -7.77 -22.83 26.38
CA ALA A 139 -8.33 -22.19 25.19
C ALA A 139 -8.60 -20.70 25.42
N ALA A 140 -9.26 -20.37 26.54
CA ALA A 140 -9.59 -19.00 26.89
C ALA A 140 -8.33 -18.14 27.08
N ALA A 141 -7.29 -18.69 27.70
CA ALA A 141 -6.00 -18.02 27.84
C ALA A 141 -5.30 -17.81 26.48
N ALA A 142 -5.39 -18.76 25.55
CA ALA A 142 -4.84 -18.59 24.21
C ALA A 142 -5.54 -17.45 23.45
N VAL A 143 -6.88 -17.42 23.49
CA VAL A 143 -7.70 -16.36 22.87
C VAL A 143 -7.40 -14.99 23.50
N LEU A 144 -7.28 -14.92 24.83
CA LEU A 144 -6.94 -13.67 25.51
C LEU A 144 -5.52 -13.19 25.12
N SER A 145 -4.56 -14.11 24.99
CA SER A 145 -3.22 -13.78 24.50
C SER A 145 -3.24 -13.19 23.09
N MET A 146 -4.06 -13.76 22.18
CA MET A 146 -4.24 -13.23 20.82
C MET A 146 -4.83 -11.82 20.82
N GLU A 147 -5.86 -11.57 21.63
CA GLU A 147 -6.51 -10.25 21.72
C GLU A 147 -5.54 -9.20 22.29
N LEU A 148 -4.86 -9.51 23.39
CA LEU A 148 -3.87 -8.60 23.99
C LEU A 148 -2.69 -8.35 23.04
N SER A 149 -2.26 -9.37 22.29
CA SER A 149 -1.22 -9.21 21.27
C SER A 149 -1.67 -8.28 20.14
N ALA A 150 -2.94 -8.36 19.73
CA ALA A 150 -3.50 -7.50 18.71
C ALA A 150 -3.60 -6.04 19.17
N GLN A 151 -4.08 -5.80 20.39
CA GLN A 151 -4.11 -4.46 20.98
C GLN A 151 -2.70 -3.86 21.12
N ALA A 152 -1.73 -4.66 21.54
CA ALA A 152 -0.33 -4.25 21.59
C ALA A 152 0.22 -3.92 20.19
N ALA A 153 -0.13 -4.71 19.17
CA ALA A 153 0.30 -4.47 17.79
C ALA A 153 -0.29 -3.19 17.20
N ASP A 154 -1.57 -2.91 17.44
CA ASP A 154 -2.24 -1.66 17.05
C ASP A 154 -1.49 -0.46 17.67
N MET A 155 -1.29 -0.49 18.98
CA MET A 155 -0.60 0.58 19.72
C MET A 155 0.88 0.71 19.32
N LEU A 156 1.57 -0.39 19.02
CA LEU A 156 2.93 -0.38 18.51
C LEU A 156 3.01 0.32 17.14
N CYS A 157 2.06 0.04 16.24
CA CYS A 157 1.95 0.73 14.96
C CYS A 157 1.70 2.23 15.14
N GLU A 158 0.78 2.62 16.04
CA GLU A 158 0.49 4.03 16.34
C GLU A 158 1.72 4.78 16.86
N HIS A 159 2.47 4.21 17.80
CA HIS A 159 3.73 4.81 18.28
C HIS A 159 4.74 4.96 17.14
N TYR A 160 4.90 3.93 16.31
CA TYR A 160 5.83 3.96 15.19
C TYR A 160 5.47 5.04 14.18
N VAL A 161 4.20 5.10 13.75
CA VAL A 161 3.71 6.10 12.81
C VAL A 161 3.89 7.50 13.38
N THR A 162 3.48 7.74 14.62
CA THR A 162 3.58 9.04 15.28
C THR A 162 5.02 9.54 15.35
N GLN A 163 5.93 8.74 15.91
CA GLN A 163 7.34 9.13 16.06
C GLN A 163 8.04 9.30 14.71
N ARG A 164 7.73 8.46 13.71
CA ARG A 164 8.29 8.60 12.35
C ARG A 164 7.78 9.85 11.64
N ILE A 165 6.52 10.22 11.82
CA ILE A 165 5.97 11.47 11.29
C ILE A 165 6.62 12.67 11.97
N GLU A 166 6.76 12.66 13.30
CA GLU A 166 7.42 13.72 14.06
C GLU A 166 8.88 13.91 13.64
N PHE A 167 9.66 12.82 13.57
CA PHE A 167 11.04 12.88 13.11
C PHE A 167 11.17 13.40 11.68
N ARG A 168 10.25 13.03 10.79
CA ARG A 168 10.19 13.59 9.44
C ARG A 168 9.89 15.10 9.47
N ARG A 169 8.89 15.53 10.25
CA ARG A 169 8.51 16.95 10.38
C ARG A 169 9.64 17.81 10.94
N GLN A 170 10.46 17.27 11.84
CA GLN A 170 11.67 17.94 12.34
C GLN A 170 12.74 18.13 11.25
N ARG A 171 12.87 17.17 10.31
CA ARG A 171 13.85 17.26 9.21
C ARG A 171 13.36 18.12 8.04
N ALA A 172 12.06 18.12 7.76
CA ALA A 172 11.47 18.91 6.69
C ALA A 172 10.03 19.30 7.06
N ALA A 173 9.74 20.61 6.97
CA ALA A 173 8.38 21.14 7.18
C ALA A 173 7.39 20.66 6.09
N ARG A 174 7.90 20.23 4.93
CA ARG A 174 7.11 19.71 3.80
C ARG A 174 7.50 18.27 3.49
N ILE A 175 6.50 17.46 3.16
CA ILE A 175 6.71 16.10 2.68
C ILE A 175 7.48 16.20 1.34
N PRO A 176 8.55 15.41 1.10
CA PRO A 176 9.33 15.44 -0.13
C PRO A 176 8.58 14.72 -1.27
N VAL A 177 7.34 15.09 -1.48
CA VAL A 177 6.51 14.68 -2.60
C VAL A 177 6.21 15.91 -3.44
N LEU A 178 6.05 15.70 -4.74
CA LEU A 178 5.58 16.73 -5.64
C LEU A 178 4.07 16.79 -5.53
N LEU A 179 3.57 17.90 -5.02
CA LEU A 179 2.16 18.24 -5.04
C LEU A 179 2.01 19.44 -5.97
N GLY A 180 1.31 19.23 -7.08
CA GLY A 180 1.15 20.24 -8.11
C GLY A 180 -0.21 20.21 -8.78
N CYS A 181 -0.45 21.25 -9.58
CA CYS A 181 -1.63 21.41 -10.40
C CYS A 181 -1.24 21.52 -11.88
N HIS A 182 -2.12 21.05 -12.75
CA HIS A 182 -2.08 21.39 -14.16
C HIS A 182 -2.52 22.86 -14.33
N LEU A 183 -1.65 23.69 -14.89
CA LEU A 183 -1.87 25.13 -15.03
C LEU A 183 -1.76 25.54 -16.49
N ASN A 184 -2.77 26.30 -16.91
CA ASN A 184 -2.80 26.96 -18.20
C ASN A 184 -2.42 28.45 -18.11
N GLN A 185 -2.43 29.02 -16.89
CA GLN A 185 -2.08 30.41 -16.62
C GLN A 185 -1.58 30.55 -15.18
N ILE A 186 -0.95 31.70 -14.87
CA ILE A 186 -0.50 32.02 -13.51
C ILE A 186 -1.73 32.11 -12.58
N PRO A 187 -1.72 31.45 -11.40
CA PRO A 187 -2.84 31.52 -10.46
C PRO A 187 -3.08 32.94 -9.95
N GLN A 188 -4.35 33.37 -9.90
CA GLN A 188 -4.73 34.68 -9.35
C GLN A 188 -4.37 34.80 -7.85
N GLN A 189 -4.56 33.72 -7.10
CA GLN A 189 -4.20 33.61 -5.67
C GLN A 189 -2.83 32.96 -5.52
N GLU A 190 -1.79 33.67 -5.97
CA GLU A 190 -0.43 33.16 -6.02
C GLU A 190 0.10 32.73 -4.63
N SER A 191 -0.16 33.53 -3.59
CA SER A 191 0.28 33.25 -2.22
C SER A 191 -0.23 31.93 -1.67
N GLU A 192 -1.53 31.67 -1.86
CA GLU A 192 -2.21 30.45 -1.44
C GLU A 192 -1.72 29.25 -2.24
N PHE A 193 -1.47 29.46 -3.54
CA PHE A 193 -0.90 28.45 -4.42
C PHE A 193 0.49 28.00 -3.93
N LEU A 194 1.41 28.94 -3.72
CA LEU A 194 2.79 28.66 -3.29
C LEU A 194 2.88 28.11 -1.85
N ARG A 195 1.85 28.35 -1.02
CA ARG A 195 1.73 27.70 0.30
C ARG A 195 1.38 26.22 0.18
N THR A 196 0.63 25.84 -0.84
CA THR A 196 0.04 24.50 -1.00
C THR A 196 0.87 23.61 -1.93
N PHE A 197 1.27 24.13 -3.08
CA PHE A 197 1.91 23.38 -4.16
C PHE A 197 3.41 23.70 -4.24
N ASN A 198 4.20 22.68 -4.60
CA ASN A 198 5.64 22.79 -4.86
C ASN A 198 6.01 22.34 -6.29
N ALA A 199 5.01 21.94 -7.07
CA ALA A 199 5.15 21.52 -8.45
C ALA A 199 4.02 22.07 -9.32
N ILE A 200 4.24 22.13 -10.63
CA ILE A 200 3.22 22.43 -11.62
C ILE A 200 3.37 21.51 -12.83
N GLN A 201 2.25 21.29 -13.51
CA GLN A 201 2.25 20.81 -14.88
C GLN A 201 1.86 21.97 -15.79
N VAL A 202 2.78 22.39 -16.65
CA VAL A 202 2.58 23.46 -17.63
C VAL A 202 1.78 22.90 -18.80
N ALA A 203 0.60 23.46 -19.06
CA ALA A 203 -0.26 23.05 -20.16
C ALA A 203 0.35 23.42 -21.52
N VAL A 204 0.70 22.40 -22.30
CA VAL A 204 1.29 22.52 -23.65
C VAL A 204 0.30 21.98 -24.68
N ASP A 205 -0.89 22.58 -24.69
CA ASP A 205 -1.97 22.14 -25.58
C ASP A 205 -1.63 22.52 -27.03
N TRP A 206 -1.29 21.54 -27.87
CA TRP A 206 -0.90 21.78 -29.26
C TRP A 206 -1.95 22.60 -30.03
N ASN A 207 -3.24 22.27 -29.89
CA ASN A 207 -4.33 23.00 -30.52
C ASN A 207 -4.37 24.51 -30.14
N ALA A 208 -3.97 24.85 -28.91
CA ALA A 208 -3.94 26.24 -28.45
C ALA A 208 -2.64 26.96 -28.83
N ILE A 209 -1.53 26.23 -28.92
CA ILE A 209 -0.23 26.77 -29.33
C ILE A 209 -0.22 27.06 -30.83
N GLU A 210 -0.75 26.15 -31.63
CA GLU A 210 -0.70 26.22 -33.09
C GLU A 210 -2.13 26.09 -33.64
N SER A 211 -2.95 27.12 -33.41
CA SER A 211 -4.32 27.17 -33.94
C SER A 211 -4.35 27.30 -35.47
N GLU A 212 -3.33 27.92 -36.06
CA GLU A 212 -3.07 27.98 -37.50
C GLU A 212 -1.70 27.38 -37.80
N GLU A 213 -1.60 26.60 -38.89
CA GLU A 213 -0.36 25.91 -39.29
C GLU A 213 0.81 26.90 -39.42
N GLY A 214 1.89 26.67 -38.67
CA GLY A 214 3.10 27.48 -38.63
C GLY A 214 3.04 28.74 -37.75
N GLN A 215 1.88 29.10 -37.19
CA GLN A 215 1.74 30.23 -36.26
C GLN A 215 1.67 29.74 -34.82
N HIS A 216 2.74 30.01 -34.07
CA HIS A 216 2.86 29.55 -32.70
C HIS A 216 2.64 30.68 -31.67
N ALA A 217 1.68 30.49 -30.78
CA ALA A 217 1.41 31.36 -29.64
C ALA A 217 2.11 30.84 -28.37
N TRP A 218 3.28 31.40 -28.05
CA TRP A 218 4.12 30.97 -26.92
C TRP A 218 3.97 31.83 -25.67
N GLU A 219 3.43 33.04 -25.80
CA GLU A 219 3.48 34.10 -24.78
C GLU A 219 2.94 33.63 -23.43
N ARG A 220 1.82 32.89 -23.45
CA ARG A 220 1.18 32.35 -22.26
C ARG A 220 2.05 31.31 -21.55
N ILE A 221 2.66 30.41 -22.32
CA ILE A 221 3.48 29.32 -21.78
C ILE A 221 4.81 29.88 -21.26
N ASP A 222 5.42 30.80 -22.01
CA ASP A 222 6.65 31.47 -21.59
C ASP A 222 6.45 32.19 -20.26
N ALA A 223 5.38 32.98 -20.12
CA ALA A 223 5.07 33.67 -18.87
C ALA A 223 4.87 32.70 -17.70
N LEU A 224 4.22 31.55 -17.94
CA LEU A 224 4.01 30.54 -16.89
C LEU A 224 5.31 29.83 -16.50
N VAL A 225 6.19 29.53 -17.47
CA VAL A 225 7.50 28.90 -17.22
C VAL A 225 8.44 29.89 -16.53
N ASP A 226 8.44 31.17 -16.92
CA ASP A 226 9.19 32.24 -16.25
C ASP A 226 8.79 32.34 -14.79
N TRP A 227 7.49 32.49 -14.53
CA TRP A 227 6.93 32.54 -13.18
C TRP A 227 7.31 31.30 -12.34
N ALA A 228 7.12 30.10 -12.87
CA ALA A 228 7.40 28.87 -12.15
C ALA A 228 8.90 28.70 -11.84
N GLN A 229 9.78 29.13 -12.75
CA GLN A 229 11.22 29.13 -12.58
C GLN A 229 11.65 30.13 -11.48
N GLU A 230 11.09 31.35 -11.50
CA GLU A 230 11.32 32.36 -10.46
C GLU A 230 10.88 31.87 -9.07
N ARG A 231 9.75 31.16 -9.00
CA ARG A 231 9.23 30.57 -7.76
C ARG A 231 9.86 29.23 -7.38
N ARG A 232 10.81 28.74 -8.19
CA ARG A 232 11.53 27.46 -7.98
C ARG A 232 10.58 26.27 -7.84
N LEU A 233 9.48 26.29 -8.57
CA LEU A 233 8.54 25.17 -8.62
C LEU A 233 9.14 24.05 -9.49
N PHE A 234 8.86 22.80 -9.10
CA PHE A 234 9.16 21.68 -9.98
C PHE A 234 8.21 21.73 -11.19
N MET A 235 8.74 21.70 -12.41
CA MET A 235 7.95 21.80 -13.63
C MET A 235 7.94 20.48 -14.40
N THR A 236 6.73 20.05 -14.76
CA THR A 236 6.48 19.08 -15.82
C THR A 236 5.79 19.80 -16.98
N GLY A 237 6.21 19.58 -18.23
CA GLY A 237 5.50 20.09 -19.40
C GLY A 237 4.59 19.03 -20.00
N GLY A 238 3.46 19.43 -20.58
CA GLY A 238 2.61 18.55 -21.38
C GLY A 238 1.15 18.49 -20.91
N PRO A 239 0.35 17.62 -21.53
CA PRO A 239 0.74 16.65 -22.55
C PRO A 239 1.21 17.33 -23.85
N LEU A 240 2.21 16.78 -24.54
CA LEU A 240 2.61 17.28 -25.87
C LEU A 240 1.62 16.84 -26.95
N LEU A 241 1.23 15.56 -26.91
CA LEU A 241 0.27 14.96 -27.82
C LEU A 241 -0.94 14.48 -27.02
N ASP A 242 -2.06 15.19 -27.15
CA ASP A 242 -3.34 14.75 -26.62
C ASP A 242 -4.17 14.06 -27.71
N LEU A 243 -4.29 12.73 -27.60
CA LEU A 243 -5.02 11.89 -28.54
C LEU A 243 -6.52 11.76 -28.21
N THR A 244 -7.02 12.55 -27.25
CA THR A 244 -8.46 12.66 -27.00
C THR A 244 -9.17 13.51 -28.06
N ARG A 245 -10.51 13.50 -28.07
CA ARG A 245 -11.29 14.30 -29.02
C ARG A 245 -10.98 15.79 -28.79
N ASN A 246 -10.51 16.46 -29.84
CA ASN A 246 -10.13 17.88 -29.88
C ASN A 246 -8.77 18.24 -29.26
N GLY A 247 -7.92 17.25 -28.91
CA GLY A 247 -6.56 17.51 -28.41
C GLY A 247 -5.57 17.97 -29.50
N LEU A 248 -5.81 17.57 -30.74
CA LEU A 248 -4.99 17.94 -31.91
C LEU A 248 -5.52 19.19 -32.63
N PRO A 249 -4.65 20.01 -33.25
CA PRO A 249 -5.07 21.17 -34.02
C PRO A 249 -6.08 20.86 -35.13
N ALA A 250 -7.05 21.76 -35.34
CA ALA A 250 -8.09 21.56 -36.34
C ALA A 250 -7.55 21.49 -37.78
N TRP A 251 -6.48 22.24 -38.09
CA TRP A 251 -5.87 22.24 -39.43
C TRP A 251 -5.27 20.87 -39.80
N MET A 252 -4.85 20.07 -38.81
CA MET A 252 -4.32 18.73 -39.03
C MET A 252 -5.35 17.77 -39.63
N GLN A 253 -6.65 18.00 -39.41
CA GLN A 253 -7.72 17.19 -40.02
C GLN A 253 -7.65 17.23 -41.55
N ARG A 254 -7.18 18.35 -42.15
CA ARG A 254 -7.02 18.49 -43.61
C ARG A 254 -5.93 17.56 -44.16
N TRP A 255 -4.93 17.24 -43.35
CA TRP A 255 -3.78 16.41 -43.69
C TRP A 255 -3.93 14.93 -43.27
N SER A 256 -5.03 14.60 -42.59
CA SER A 256 -5.31 13.25 -42.03
C SER A 256 -5.35 12.10 -43.04
N ARG A 257 -5.35 12.39 -44.35
CA ARG A 257 -5.38 11.38 -45.42
C ARG A 257 -4.02 10.71 -45.67
N THR A 258 -2.92 11.25 -45.14
CA THR A 258 -1.57 10.67 -45.30
C THR A 258 -0.91 10.48 -43.94
N ARG A 259 -0.76 9.22 -43.49
CA ARG A 259 -0.17 8.88 -42.18
C ARG A 259 1.25 9.44 -41.98
N GLN A 260 2.06 9.46 -43.04
CA GLN A 260 3.43 9.98 -42.98
C GLN A 260 3.47 11.47 -42.61
N ASN A 261 2.53 12.27 -43.11
CA ASN A 261 2.47 13.70 -42.81
C ASN A 261 2.12 13.95 -41.34
N LEU A 262 1.20 13.16 -40.77
CA LEU A 262 0.82 13.28 -39.34
C LEU A 262 2.00 12.99 -38.42
N GLN A 263 2.81 11.97 -38.74
CA GLN A 263 3.99 11.65 -37.95
C GLN A 263 5.03 12.78 -38.02
N SER A 264 5.26 13.34 -39.22
CA SER A 264 6.17 14.49 -39.39
C SER A 264 5.70 15.69 -38.58
N PHE A 265 4.43 16.11 -38.70
CA PHE A 265 3.91 17.23 -37.92
C PHE A 265 4.03 17.01 -36.41
N ALA A 266 3.74 15.80 -35.93
CA ALA A 266 3.88 15.48 -34.50
C ALA A 266 5.32 15.52 -34.03
N ALA A 267 6.26 15.01 -34.83
CA ALA A 267 7.68 15.09 -34.54
C ALA A 267 8.16 16.54 -34.52
N ASP A 268 7.81 17.33 -35.54
CA ASP A 268 8.20 18.74 -35.67
C ASP A 268 7.68 19.58 -34.49
N PHE A 269 6.43 19.37 -34.07
CA PHE A 269 5.86 20.05 -32.91
C PHE A 269 6.56 19.66 -31.61
N VAL A 270 6.76 18.36 -31.37
CA VAL A 270 7.46 17.87 -30.19
C VAL A 270 8.88 18.42 -30.13
N GLU A 271 9.64 18.37 -31.23
CA GLU A 271 10.98 18.92 -31.31
C GLU A 271 11.01 20.44 -31.06
N THR A 272 10.05 21.18 -31.62
CA THR A 272 9.93 22.62 -31.44
C THR A 272 9.68 22.99 -29.97
N VAL A 273 8.74 22.31 -29.31
CA VAL A 273 8.45 22.54 -27.88
C VAL A 273 9.66 22.18 -27.01
N LEU A 274 10.22 20.99 -27.20
CA LEU A 274 11.35 20.51 -26.40
C LEU A 274 12.59 21.40 -26.58
N GLY A 275 12.84 21.86 -27.81
CA GLY A 275 13.91 22.80 -28.14
C GLY A 275 13.72 24.15 -27.46
N ARG A 276 12.51 24.72 -27.51
CA ARG A 276 12.19 26.02 -26.88
C ARG A 276 12.41 26.02 -25.36
N TYR A 277 11.99 24.95 -24.68
CA TYR A 277 12.04 24.85 -23.22
C TYR A 277 13.21 24.00 -22.70
N LEU A 278 14.21 23.75 -23.54
CA LEU A 278 15.40 22.99 -23.19
C LEU A 278 16.10 23.60 -21.97
N GLY A 279 16.40 22.75 -20.98
CA GLY A 279 17.03 23.16 -19.73
C GLY A 279 16.10 23.83 -18.71
N ARG A 280 14.94 24.32 -19.15
CA ARG A 280 13.91 24.97 -18.31
C ARG A 280 12.91 23.95 -17.78
N ILE A 281 12.37 23.10 -18.65
CA ILE A 281 11.49 21.99 -18.28
C ILE A 281 12.25 20.67 -18.51
N ARG A 282 12.33 19.85 -17.46
CA ARG A 282 13.10 18.58 -17.49
C ARG A 282 12.25 17.32 -17.53
N HIS A 283 10.97 17.43 -17.20
CA HIS A 283 10.03 16.31 -17.17
C HIS A 283 8.88 16.62 -18.13
N TRP A 284 8.49 15.63 -18.93
CA TRP A 284 7.51 15.81 -19.98
C TRP A 284 6.49 14.68 -19.99
N GLU A 285 5.22 15.03 -20.01
CA GLU A 285 4.16 14.14 -20.45
C GLU A 285 4.10 14.21 -21.98
N VAL A 286 4.58 13.18 -22.66
CA VAL A 286 4.68 13.20 -24.13
C VAL A 286 3.33 12.90 -24.79
N ILE A 287 2.60 11.91 -24.28
CA ILE A 287 1.35 11.44 -24.88
C ILE A 287 0.31 11.19 -23.79
N THR A 288 -0.93 11.63 -24.04
CA THR A 288 -2.09 11.26 -23.23
C THR A 288 -3.23 10.74 -24.11
N GLY A 289 -4.16 9.98 -23.51
CA GLY A 289 -5.36 9.49 -24.20
C GLY A 289 -5.16 8.35 -25.21
N ALA A 290 -3.95 7.78 -25.34
CA ALA A 290 -3.64 6.75 -26.35
C ALA A 290 -4.43 5.43 -26.18
N ASN A 291 -4.88 5.13 -24.97
CA ASN A 291 -5.63 3.93 -24.63
C ASN A 291 -7.16 4.11 -24.69
N ARG A 292 -7.66 5.24 -25.21
CA ARG A 292 -9.10 5.52 -25.34
C ARG A 292 -9.69 5.12 -26.70
N GLY A 293 -8.91 4.40 -27.52
CA GLY A 293 -9.30 3.85 -28.82
C GLY A 293 -9.89 2.45 -28.72
#